data_AF-A0ABD2ML05-F1
#
_entry.id   AF-A0ABD2ML05-F1
#
_cell.length_a   1.000
_cell.length_b   1.000
_cell.length_c   1.000
_cell.angle_alpha   90.00
_cell.angle_beta   90.00
_cell.angle_gamma   90.00
#
_symmetry.space_group_name_H-M   'P 1'
#
loop_
_entity.id
_entity.type
_entity.pdbx_description
1 polymer ?
#
loop_
_entity_poly.entity_id
_entity_poly.type
_entity_poly.pdbx_seq_one_letter_code
_entity_poly.pdbx_strand_id
1 'polypeptide(L)'
;VLPLKNVLEHIIGRKYLSQFLETLASQDLIRFWLAVEDLRAAQRKNWHQIGAEIFYTFIRNATGEIKVDKNTKKRMEGFLLGDRGPEIFYEVQAQVVQTIEDKYYQSFLMSDHYKEMVRAMEREDKAESDSSQSWEDRQSIDSITSDSGSNVGDHNIYAKKKL
;
A
#
# COMPACT_ATOMS: atom_id res chain seq x y z
N VAL A 1 15.82 -11.64 9.05
CA VAL A 1 15.07 -10.45 9.51
C VAL A 1 14.83 -9.58 8.28
N LEU A 2 13.58 -9.29 7.96
CA LEU A 2 13.26 -8.39 6.84
C LEU A 2 13.69 -6.96 7.21
N PRO A 3 14.16 -6.14 6.27
CA PRO A 3 14.34 -4.70 6.50
C PRO A 3 13.00 -3.96 6.55
N LEU A 4 12.90 -2.86 7.31
CA LEU A 4 11.66 -2.06 7.41
C LEU A 4 11.18 -1.58 6.04
N LYS A 5 12.10 -1.19 5.16
CA LYS A 5 11.78 -0.78 3.78
C LYS A 5 10.94 -1.85 3.06
N ASN A 6 11.36 -3.11 3.13
CA ASN A 6 10.64 -4.21 2.48
C ASN A 6 9.25 -4.43 3.11
N VAL A 7 9.14 -4.23 4.43
CA VAL A 7 7.85 -4.30 5.14
C VAL A 7 6.91 -3.18 4.68
N LEU A 8 7.42 -1.96 4.48
CA LEU A 8 6.64 -0.80 4.03
C LEU A 8 6.24 -0.89 2.56
N GLU A 9 7.08 -1.45 1.69
CA GLU A 9 6.76 -1.63 0.28
C GLU A 9 5.68 -2.71 0.06
N HIS A 10 5.60 -3.68 0.97
CA HIS A 10 4.65 -4.79 0.86
C HIS A 10 3.29 -4.49 1.52
N ILE A 11 2.18 -4.88 0.88
CA ILE A 11 0.82 -4.63 1.42
C ILE A 11 0.55 -5.40 2.72
N ILE A 12 0.90 -6.70 2.76
CA ILE A 12 0.86 -7.52 3.97
C ILE A 12 1.76 -6.93 5.06
N GLY A 13 2.97 -6.46 4.71
CA GLY A 13 3.90 -5.89 5.67
C GLY A 13 3.33 -4.67 6.38
N ARG A 14 2.80 -3.70 5.60
CA ARG A 14 2.12 -2.51 6.12
C ARG A 14 0.93 -2.88 7.02
N LYS A 15 0.13 -3.87 6.63
CA LYS A 15 -1.03 -4.32 7.42
C LYS A 15 -0.61 -4.75 8.83
N TYR A 16 0.33 -5.68 8.93
CA TYR A 16 0.75 -6.22 10.24
C TYR A 16 1.53 -5.21 11.07
N LEU A 17 2.37 -4.38 10.43
CA LEU A 17 3.05 -3.29 11.13
C LEU A 17 2.05 -2.25 11.68
N SER A 18 1.00 -1.92 10.91
CA SER A 18 -0.06 -1.02 11.36
C SER A 18 -0.83 -1.60 12.54
N GLN A 19 -1.17 -2.89 12.53
CA GLN A 19 -1.85 -3.56 13.65
C GLN A 19 -0.99 -3.56 14.91
N PHE A 20 0.30 -3.84 14.77
CA PHE A 20 1.24 -3.75 15.90
C PHE A 20 1.28 -2.33 16.49
N LEU A 21 1.44 -1.31 15.64
CA LEU A 21 1.50 0.08 16.09
C LEU A 21 0.19 0.58 16.70
N GLU A 22 -0.95 0.02 16.29
CA GLU A 22 -2.26 0.31 16.89
C GLU A 22 -2.32 -0.12 18.37
N THR A 23 -1.67 -1.23 18.73
CA THR A 23 -1.55 -1.65 20.15
C THR A 23 -0.78 -0.65 21.01
N LEU A 24 -0.01 0.24 20.36
CA LEU A 24 0.81 1.29 20.98
C LEU A 24 0.26 2.69 20.69
N ALA A 25 -0.98 2.80 20.19
CA ALA A 25 -1.62 4.06 19.76
C ALA A 25 -0.76 4.90 18.80
N SER A 26 0.07 4.24 17.97
CA SER A 26 1.07 4.86 17.09
C SER A 26 0.81 4.53 15.60
N GLN A 27 -0.37 4.01 15.27
CA GLN A 27 -0.75 3.61 13.90
C GLN A 27 -0.74 4.77 12.88
N ASP A 28 -0.87 6.02 13.37
CA ASP A 28 -0.88 7.20 12.51
C ASP A 28 0.45 7.38 11.75
N LEU A 29 1.56 6.81 12.24
CA LEU A 29 2.84 6.77 11.52
C LEU A 29 2.69 6.09 10.15
N ILE A 30 2.03 4.93 10.10
CA ILE A 30 1.80 4.20 8.83
C ILE A 30 0.75 4.91 7.97
N ARG A 31 -0.31 5.44 8.59
CA ARG A 31 -1.36 6.19 7.86
C ARG A 31 -0.79 7.42 7.17
N PHE A 32 0.07 8.19 7.85
CA PHE A 32 0.76 9.33 7.26
C PHE A 32 1.69 8.89 6.13
N TRP A 33 2.49 7.85 6.36
CA TRP A 33 3.41 7.34 5.35
C TRP A 33 2.66 6.96 4.06
N LEU A 34 1.53 6.27 4.17
CA LEU A 34 0.65 5.90 3.06
C LEU A 34 0.08 7.12 2.34
N ALA A 35 -0.45 8.09 3.08
CA ALA A 35 -1.03 9.29 2.48
C ALA A 35 0.01 10.10 1.67
N VAL A 36 1.28 10.12 2.12
CA VAL A 36 2.37 10.74 1.35
C VAL A 36 2.74 9.94 0.10
N GLU A 37 2.68 8.61 0.14
CA GLU A 37 2.82 7.79 -1.08
C GLU A 37 1.68 8.05 -2.08
N ASP A 38 0.45 8.21 -1.59
CA ASP A 38 -0.69 8.59 -2.44
C ASP A 38 -0.47 9.97 -3.07
N LEU A 39 0.04 10.94 -2.30
CA LEU A 39 0.43 12.26 -2.84
C LEU A 39 1.51 12.15 -3.92
N ARG A 40 2.51 11.29 -3.71
CA ARG A 40 3.60 11.03 -4.67
C ARG A 40 3.09 10.42 -5.98
N ALA A 41 2.14 9.50 -5.91
CA ALA A 41 1.53 8.85 -7.06
C ALA A 41 0.45 9.69 -7.76
N ALA A 42 -0.09 10.72 -7.09
CA ALA A 42 -1.20 11.51 -7.60
C ALA A 42 -0.83 12.43 -8.77
N GLN A 43 -1.82 12.69 -9.63
CA GLN A 43 -1.74 13.74 -10.65
C GLN A 43 -1.64 15.12 -9.99
N ARG A 44 -0.86 16.03 -10.58
CA ARG A 44 -0.64 17.40 -10.04
C ARG A 44 -1.91 18.16 -9.67
N LYS A 45 -2.98 17.99 -10.45
CA LYS A 45 -4.30 18.62 -10.17
C LYS A 45 -4.91 18.22 -8.81
N ASN A 46 -4.53 17.05 -8.28
CA ASN A 46 -5.02 16.52 -7.00
C ASN A 46 -4.07 16.82 -5.84
N TRP A 47 -2.85 17.34 -6.08
CA TRP A 47 -1.84 17.52 -5.05
C TRP A 47 -2.32 18.39 -3.89
N HIS A 48 -2.95 19.53 -4.17
CA HIS A 48 -3.43 20.43 -3.13
C HIS A 48 -4.53 19.80 -2.27
N GLN A 49 -5.44 19.03 -2.87
CA GLN A 49 -6.49 18.33 -2.13
C GLN A 49 -5.86 17.31 -1.16
N ILE A 50 -5.01 16.42 -1.68
CA ILE A 50 -4.39 15.36 -0.88
C ILE A 50 -3.47 15.95 0.19
N GLY A 51 -2.63 16.92 -0.16
CA GLY A 51 -1.74 17.55 0.82
C GLY A 51 -2.48 18.37 1.88
N ALA A 52 -3.63 18.96 1.56
CA ALA A 52 -4.51 19.57 2.56
C ALA A 52 -5.08 18.52 3.52
N GLU A 53 -5.57 17.39 2.99
CA GLU A 53 -6.05 16.27 3.81
C GLU A 53 -4.95 15.76 4.76
N ILE A 54 -3.72 15.56 4.27
CA ILE A 54 -2.57 15.17 5.10
C ILE A 54 -2.32 16.22 6.19
N PHE A 55 -2.25 17.50 5.83
CA PHE A 55 -1.95 18.56 6.78
C PHE A 55 -3.01 18.67 7.89
N TYR A 56 -4.29 18.66 7.54
CA TYR A 56 -5.37 18.79 8.50
C TYR A 56 -5.55 17.55 9.37
N THR A 57 -5.26 16.36 8.83
CA THR A 57 -5.38 15.09 9.55
C THR A 57 -4.24 14.90 10.55
N PHE A 58 -2.98 15.18 10.15
CA PHE A 58 -1.82 14.78 10.95
C PHE A 58 -1.03 15.96 11.56
N ILE A 59 -1.08 17.15 10.97
CA ILE A 59 -0.13 18.24 11.28
C ILE A 59 -0.77 19.43 12.01
N ARG A 60 -1.99 19.83 11.64
CA ARG A 60 -2.64 21.03 12.20
C ARG A 60 -2.71 20.98 13.72
N ASN A 61 -3.23 19.87 14.23
CA ASN A 61 -3.36 19.55 15.65
C ASN A 61 -2.64 18.24 15.91
N ALA A 62 -1.30 18.24 15.82
CA ALA A 62 -0.49 17.04 16.02
C ALA A 62 -0.71 16.47 17.44
N THR A 63 -1.53 15.42 17.54
CA THR A 63 -1.83 14.71 18.80
C THR A 63 -1.08 13.38 18.91
N GLY A 64 -0.40 12.94 17.85
CA GLY A 64 0.33 11.67 17.78
C GLY A 64 1.86 11.82 17.75
N GLU A 65 2.54 10.75 17.34
CA GLU A 65 4.02 10.67 17.23
C GLU A 65 4.61 11.55 16.12
N ILE A 66 3.78 12.00 15.17
CA ILE A 66 4.22 12.83 14.04
C ILE A 66 4.39 14.26 14.51
N LYS A 67 5.60 14.59 14.96
CA LYS A 67 5.96 15.93 15.41
C LYS A 67 6.80 16.62 14.36
N VAL A 68 6.33 17.77 13.88
CA VAL A 68 7.07 18.64 12.97
C VAL A 68 7.41 19.95 13.66
N ASP A 69 8.60 20.48 13.39
CA ASP A 69 9.01 21.79 13.91
C ASP A 69 8.22 22.94 13.23
N LYS A 70 8.30 24.13 13.82
CA LYS A 70 7.59 25.32 13.35
C LYS A 70 7.94 25.71 11.91
N ASN A 71 9.21 25.55 11.50
CA ASN A 71 9.66 25.88 10.16
C ASN A 71 9.12 24.87 9.13
N THR A 72 9.16 23.59 9.46
CA THR A 72 8.58 22.50 8.66
C THR A 72 7.08 22.68 8.49
N LYS A 73 6.34 22.99 9.57
CA LYS A 73 4.91 23.32 9.50
C LYS A 73 4.63 24.51 8.56
N LYS A 74 5.42 25.58 8.64
CA LYS A 74 5.29 26.74 7.75
C LYS A 74 5.53 26.40 6.28
N ARG A 75 6.50 25.51 5.99
CA ARG A 75 6.73 25.04 4.60
C ARG A 75 5.53 24.23 4.08
N MET A 76 4.92 23.40 4.93
CA MET A 76 3.69 22.68 4.58
C MET A 76 2.52 23.63 4.35
N GLU A 77 2.37 24.68 5.16
CA GLU A 77 1.37 25.75 4.94
C GLU A 77 1.59 26.46 3.60
N GLY A 78 2.85 26.74 3.21
CA GLY A 78 3.18 27.33 1.92
C GLY A 78 2.79 26.44 0.73
N PHE A 79 2.88 25.11 0.86
CA PHE A 79 2.37 24.20 -0.16
C PHE A 79 0.85 24.33 -0.34
N LEU A 80 0.09 24.50 0.75
CA LEU A 80 -1.36 24.66 0.68
C LEU A 80 -1.78 25.94 -0.06
N LEU A 81 -0.93 26.97 -0.01
CA LEU A 81 -1.14 28.24 -0.70
C LEU A 81 -0.70 28.21 -2.17
N GLY A 82 -0.03 27.15 -2.62
CA GLY A 82 0.52 27.05 -3.98
C GLY A 82 1.92 27.65 -4.14
N ASP A 83 2.56 28.09 -3.06
CA ASP A 83 3.89 28.73 -3.09
C ASP A 83 5.04 27.71 -3.19
N ARG A 84 4.77 26.44 -2.91
CA ARG A 84 5.76 25.36 -2.79
C ARG A 84 5.23 24.04 -3.36
N GLY A 85 6.15 23.15 -3.73
CA GLY A 85 5.85 21.78 -4.12
C GLY A 85 5.73 20.81 -2.93
N PRO A 86 5.44 19.53 -3.17
CA PRO A 86 5.15 18.53 -2.15
C PRO A 86 6.39 18.01 -1.41
N GLU A 87 7.59 18.52 -1.71
CA GLU A 87 8.86 17.98 -1.22
C GLU A 87 8.93 17.91 0.32
N ILE A 88 8.30 18.89 0.98
CA ILE A 88 8.20 18.94 2.43
C ILE A 88 7.49 17.72 3.04
N PHE A 89 6.51 17.14 2.35
CA PHE A 89 5.81 15.95 2.83
C PHE A 89 6.74 14.72 2.77
N TYR A 90 7.62 14.65 1.77
CA TYR A 90 8.62 13.58 1.64
C TYR A 90 9.70 13.66 2.72
N GLU A 91 10.13 14.88 3.08
CA GLU A 91 11.04 15.10 4.21
C GLU A 91 10.43 14.59 5.52
N VAL A 92 9.17 14.94 5.79
CA VAL A 92 8.47 14.49 7.01
C VAL A 92 8.21 12.98 6.97
N GLN A 93 7.89 12.41 5.81
CA GLN A 93 7.74 10.96 5.64
C GLN A 93 9.03 10.21 5.99
N ALA A 94 10.21 10.73 5.61
CA ALA A 94 11.48 10.15 5.99
C ALA A 94 11.70 10.18 7.52
N GLN A 95 11.30 11.27 8.19
CA GLN A 95 11.34 11.35 9.66
C GLN A 95 10.40 10.34 10.33
N VAL A 96 9.23 10.11 9.74
CA VAL A 96 8.28 9.07 10.20
C VAL A 96 8.89 7.68 10.05
N VAL A 97 9.52 7.35 8.92
CA VAL A 97 10.21 6.07 8.73
C VAL A 97 11.32 5.89 9.77
N GLN A 98 12.13 6.92 10.00
CA GLN A 98 13.17 6.91 11.03
C GLN A 98 12.60 6.66 12.42
N THR A 99 11.46 7.28 12.75
CA THR A 99 10.77 7.08 14.03
C THR A 99 10.30 5.64 14.19
N ILE A 100 9.76 5.03 13.13
CA ILE A 100 9.37 3.62 13.13
C ILE A 100 10.60 2.72 13.35
N GLU A 101 11.67 2.94 12.60
CA GLU A 101 12.93 2.19 12.68
C GLU A 101 13.50 2.23 14.10
N ASP A 102 13.68 3.42 14.66
CA ASP A 102 14.40 3.62 15.92
C ASP A 102 13.61 3.17 17.15
N LYS A 103 12.29 3.44 17.18
CA LYS A 103 11.48 3.22 18.39
C LYS A 103 10.70 1.91 18.39
N TYR A 104 10.25 1.45 17.23
CA TYR A 104 9.22 0.42 17.15
C TYR A 104 9.70 -0.84 16.45
N TYR A 105 10.66 -0.74 15.53
CA TYR A 105 10.98 -1.85 14.65
C TYR A 105 11.56 -3.05 15.40
N GLN A 106 12.48 -2.83 16.34
CA GLN A 106 13.02 -3.92 17.17
C GLN A 106 11.92 -4.66 17.94
N SER A 107 11.00 -3.93 18.57
CA SER A 107 9.86 -4.52 19.28
C SER A 107 8.90 -5.25 18.33
N PHE A 108 8.68 -4.72 17.13
CA PHE A 108 7.88 -5.37 16.10
C PHE A 108 8.49 -6.72 15.70
N LEU A 109 9.80 -6.78 15.45
CA LEU A 109 10.52 -8.01 15.08
C LEU A 109 10.38 -9.12 16.14
N MET A 110 10.27 -8.75 17.41
CA MET A 110 10.08 -9.70 18.52
C MET A 110 8.60 -10.06 18.77
N SER A 111 7.66 -9.34 18.15
CA SER A 111 6.23 -9.53 18.37
C SER A 111 5.64 -10.69 17.56
N ASP A 112 4.47 -11.17 17.99
CA ASP A 112 3.73 -12.18 17.22
C ASP A 112 3.19 -11.64 15.89
N HIS A 113 2.92 -10.33 15.79
CA HIS A 113 2.52 -9.68 14.54
C HIS A 113 3.55 -9.89 13.42
N TYR A 114 4.85 -9.81 13.73
CA TYR A 114 5.90 -10.07 12.74
C TYR A 114 5.95 -11.55 12.32
N LYS A 115 5.78 -12.48 13.27
CA LYS A 115 5.74 -13.92 12.95
C LYS A 115 4.56 -14.25 12.04
N GLU A 116 3.39 -13.66 12.31
CA GLU A 116 2.20 -13.82 11.48
C GLU A 116 2.36 -13.18 10.11
N MET A 117 2.99 -12.01 10.03
CA MET A 117 3.33 -11.35 8.77
C MET A 117 4.16 -12.25 7.86
N VAL A 118 5.25 -12.84 8.38
CA VAL A 118 6.12 -13.73 7.60
C VAL A 118 5.34 -14.94 7.08
N ARG A 119 4.53 -15.59 7.94
CA ARG A 119 3.66 -16.72 7.52
C ARG A 119 2.60 -16.30 6.50
N ALA A 120 2.13 -15.06 6.53
CA ALA A 120 1.16 -14.55 5.57
C ALA A 120 1.81 -14.32 4.20
N MET A 121 3.00 -13.71 4.15
CA MET A 121 3.78 -13.53 2.91
C MET A 121 4.14 -14.88 2.28
N GLU A 122 4.63 -15.85 3.06
CA GLU A 122 4.96 -17.20 2.55
C GLU A 122 3.75 -17.94 1.95
N ARG A 123 2.53 -17.63 2.40
CA ARG A 123 1.31 -18.22 1.83
C ARG A 123 0.88 -17.54 0.54
N GLU A 124 1.11 -16.24 0.42
CA GLU A 124 0.85 -15.48 -0.81
C GLU A 124 1.75 -15.98 -1.94
N ASP A 125 3.06 -16.10 -1.69
CA ASP A 125 4.03 -16.60 -2.68
C ASP A 125 3.67 -18.01 -3.22
N LYS A 126 3.15 -18.88 -2.34
CA LYS A 126 2.71 -20.23 -2.72
C LYS A 126 1.46 -20.21 -3.59
N ALA A 127 0.50 -19.33 -3.31
CA ALA A 127 -0.72 -19.21 -4.08
C ALA A 127 -0.46 -18.67 -5.51
N GLU A 128 0.50 -17.74 -5.66
CA GLU A 128 0.92 -17.24 -6.96
C GLU A 128 1.67 -18.29 -7.80
N SER A 129 2.42 -19.18 -7.13
CA SER A 129 3.13 -20.28 -7.79
C SER A 129 2.18 -21.39 -8.27
N ASP A 130 1.17 -21.76 -7.48
CA ASP A 130 0.20 -22.82 -7.81
C ASP A 130 -0.77 -22.38 -8.93
N SER A 131 -1.19 -21.12 -8.91
CA SER A 131 -1.98 -20.52 -10.01
C SER A 131 -1.19 -20.41 -11.31
N SER A 132 0.15 -20.41 -11.24
CA SER A 132 1.02 -20.39 -12.41
C SER A 132 1.16 -21.75 -13.10
N GLN A 133 1.00 -22.86 -12.39
CA GLN A 133 1.13 -24.20 -12.97
C GLN A 133 -0.15 -24.68 -13.69
N SER A 134 -1.31 -24.09 -13.37
CA SER A 134 -2.59 -24.53 -13.92
C SER A 134 -2.82 -24.16 -15.40
N TRP A 135 -2.08 -23.20 -15.96
CA TRP A 135 -2.23 -22.79 -17.37
C TRP A 135 -1.32 -23.52 -18.37
N GLU A 136 -0.29 -24.23 -17.91
CA GLU A 136 0.60 -25.00 -18.79
C GLU A 136 0.02 -26.37 -19.17
N ASP A 137 -0.81 -26.98 -18.32
CA ASP A 137 -1.41 -28.31 -18.57
C ASP A 137 -2.58 -28.31 -19.57
N ARG A 138 -3.04 -27.13 -20.02
CA ARG A 138 -4.16 -27.01 -20.98
C ARG A 138 -3.74 -26.87 -22.45
N GLN A 139 -2.44 -26.76 -22.76
CA GLN A 139 -1.97 -26.67 -24.16
C GLN A 139 -1.58 -28.01 -24.80
N SER A 140 -1.72 -29.13 -24.07
CA SER A 140 -1.31 -30.46 -24.55
C SER A 140 -2.48 -31.43 -24.75
N ILE A 141 -3.61 -30.99 -25.34
CA ILE A 141 -4.64 -31.93 -25.80
C ILE A 141 -5.49 -31.37 -26.95
N ASP A 142 -4.88 -31.08 -28.10
CA ASP A 142 -5.68 -31.05 -29.34
C ASP A 142 -4.85 -31.51 -30.55
N SER A 143 -4.78 -32.82 -30.71
CA SER A 143 -4.47 -33.51 -31.96
C SER A 143 -5.07 -34.89 -31.83
N ILE A 144 -5.88 -35.31 -32.82
CA ILE A 144 -6.80 -36.48 -32.87
C ILE A 144 -8.22 -36.03 -32.43
N THR A 145 -9.20 -35.73 -33.30
CA THR A 145 -9.75 -36.50 -34.43
C THR A 145 -10.54 -35.64 -35.43
N SER A 146 -10.52 -36.08 -36.69
CA SER A 146 -11.51 -35.83 -37.76
C SER A 146 -12.99 -35.90 -37.35
N ASP A 147 -13.85 -35.03 -37.88
CA ASP A 147 -14.88 -35.37 -38.88
C ASP A 147 -15.81 -34.17 -39.18
N SER A 148 -16.26 -34.16 -40.42
CA SER A 148 -17.20 -33.33 -41.15
C SER A 148 -18.50 -32.98 -40.41
N GLY A 149 -19.02 -31.76 -40.62
CA GLY A 149 -20.40 -31.44 -40.26
C GLY A 149 -20.72 -29.96 -40.17
N SER A 150 -21.31 -29.42 -41.22
CA SER A 150 -21.88 -28.07 -41.32
C SER A 150 -22.88 -27.77 -40.20
N ASN A 151 -22.80 -26.61 -39.54
CA ASN A 151 -24.01 -25.84 -39.24
C ASN A 151 -23.71 -24.36 -38.93
N VAL A 152 -24.43 -23.49 -39.63
CA VAL A 152 -24.54 -22.05 -39.35
C VAL A 152 -25.57 -21.88 -38.23
N GLY A 153 -25.31 -20.98 -37.29
CA GLY A 153 -26.27 -20.63 -36.26
C GLY A 153 -25.77 -19.50 -35.37
N ASP A 154 -26.08 -18.27 -35.78
CA ASP A 154 -26.09 -17.08 -34.93
C ASP A 154 -26.67 -17.39 -33.54
N HIS A 155 -26.15 -16.80 -32.46
CA HIS A 155 -26.96 -16.24 -31.36
C HIS A 155 -26.10 -15.30 -30.50
N ASN A 156 -26.41 -14.02 -30.64
CA ASN A 156 -26.04 -12.91 -29.77
C ASN A 156 -26.73 -13.07 -28.40
N ILE A 157 -25.99 -13.04 -27.28
CA ILE A 157 -26.57 -12.81 -25.94
C ILE A 157 -25.68 -11.83 -25.16
N TYR A 158 -26.02 -10.55 -25.26
CA TYR A 158 -25.77 -9.59 -24.20
C TYR A 158 -26.63 -9.94 -22.97
N ALA A 159 -26.09 -9.57 -21.80
CA ALA A 159 -26.80 -9.02 -20.64
C ALA A 159 -26.84 -9.87 -19.34
N LYS A 160 -26.26 -9.23 -18.32
CA LYS A 160 -26.66 -9.19 -16.90
C LYS A 160 -26.38 -10.43 -16.04
N LYS A 161 -25.52 -10.20 -15.03
CA LYS A 161 -26.02 -10.26 -13.65
C LYS A 161 -25.28 -9.31 -12.71
N LYS A 162 -26.08 -8.39 -12.14
CA LYS A 162 -25.80 -7.67 -10.89
C LYS A 162 -25.83 -8.65 -9.72
N LEU A 163 -25.04 -8.38 -8.69
CA LEU A 163 -25.51 -7.91 -7.38
C LEU A 163 -24.32 -7.35 -6.60
#